data_AF-A0AA40F9P5-F1
#
_entry.id   AF-A0AA40F9P5-F1
#
_cell.length_a   1.000
_cell.length_b   1.000
_cell.length_c   1.000
_cell.angle_alpha   90.00
_cell.angle_beta   90.00
_cell.angle_gamma   90.00
#
_symmetry.space_group_name_H-M   'P 1'
#
loop_
_entity.id
_entity.type
_entity.pdbx_description
1 polymer ?
#
loop_
_entity_poly.entity_id
_entity_poly.type
_entity_poly.pdbx_seq_one_letter_code
_entity_poly.pdbx_strand_id
1 'polypeptide(L)'
;MPPHLPRPSSLRSILTTTTTTTTPPTIRTFVTIPPESPHYIRIPEPKQSKGPPPPRIRGHLPVPREIFPHRTSGPRLTSPAHLIKTMPISRAERRGRPPGSAAAALHRRDAASRRTALSTGLQSLWERKQAADARASRLSALQGDANRAAALAPDALDDVLTRGTVRLSTAAVTAVVADPERFERAEAARQRHAGIVGAKAEARRDALAQLYVAASEFIVDEAELAERVARLFDPEHHAYRKTQAGQNIWTAQGVPISVIQTRREAGDLSKAKGLVTRTTNRQKKVAEELTGGKL
;
A
#
# COMPACT_ATOMS: atom_id res chain seq x y z
N MET A 1 -0.85 -11.63 -3.52
CA MET A 1 -0.69 -12.96 -4.16
C MET A 1 0.18 -13.81 -3.25
N PRO A 2 -0.28 -14.95 -2.71
CA PRO A 2 0.52 -15.74 -1.79
C PRO A 2 1.53 -16.63 -2.54
N PRO A 3 2.74 -16.86 -1.98
CA PRO A 3 3.75 -17.71 -2.60
C PRO A 3 3.39 -19.19 -2.45
N HIS A 4 3.42 -19.93 -3.56
CA HIS A 4 3.15 -21.36 -3.62
C HIS A 4 4.37 -22.17 -3.14
N LEU A 5 4.19 -22.97 -2.09
CA LEU A 5 5.20 -23.92 -1.59
C LEU A 5 5.40 -25.11 -2.55
N PRO A 6 6.64 -25.60 -2.75
CA PRO A 6 6.90 -26.75 -3.62
C PRO A 6 6.46 -28.06 -2.96
N ARG A 7 5.67 -28.87 -3.68
CA ARG A 7 5.23 -30.21 -3.26
C ARG A 7 6.34 -31.26 -3.49
N PRO A 8 6.48 -32.27 -2.62
CA PRO A 8 7.53 -33.28 -2.75
C PRO A 8 7.30 -34.17 -3.97
N SER A 9 8.37 -34.34 -4.75
CA SER A 9 8.47 -35.22 -5.92
C SER A 9 8.40 -36.69 -5.50
N SER A 10 7.34 -37.35 -5.92
CA SER A 10 7.17 -38.80 -5.81
C SER A 10 8.18 -39.53 -6.72
N LEU A 11 9.00 -40.39 -6.12
CA LEU A 11 9.90 -41.32 -6.80
C LEU A 11 9.08 -42.20 -7.75
N ARG A 12 9.26 -42.02 -9.07
CA ARG A 12 8.67 -42.88 -10.10
C ARG A 12 9.52 -44.11 -10.31
N SER A 13 8.92 -45.27 -10.06
CA SER A 13 9.31 -46.55 -10.63
C SER A 13 9.12 -46.50 -12.14
N ILE A 14 10.18 -46.81 -12.89
CA ILE A 14 10.18 -46.85 -14.35
C ILE A 14 9.62 -48.22 -14.77
N LEU A 15 8.40 -48.24 -15.30
CA LEU A 15 7.85 -49.39 -16.02
C LEU A 15 7.96 -49.06 -17.51
N THR A 16 9.00 -49.60 -18.14
CA THR A 16 9.19 -49.61 -19.59
C THR A 16 8.34 -50.72 -20.19
N THR A 17 7.47 -50.35 -21.13
CA THR A 17 6.69 -51.27 -21.96
C THR A 17 7.57 -51.79 -23.10
N THR A 18 8.05 -53.02 -23.00
CA THR A 18 8.66 -53.75 -24.13
C THR A 18 7.66 -54.74 -24.69
N THR A 19 7.54 -54.72 -26.02
CA THR A 19 6.76 -55.60 -26.88
C THR A 19 6.94 -57.08 -26.53
N THR A 20 5.82 -57.79 -26.37
CA THR A 20 5.74 -59.22 -26.08
C THR A 20 6.00 -60.05 -27.33
N THR A 21 7.19 -60.61 -27.47
CA THR A 21 7.43 -61.83 -28.27
C THR A 21 7.42 -63.03 -27.33
N THR A 22 6.54 -63.98 -27.62
CA THR A 22 6.28 -65.17 -26.81
C THR A 22 7.40 -66.19 -26.98
N THR A 23 8.19 -66.43 -25.94
CA THR A 23 9.09 -67.60 -25.83
C THR A 23 8.80 -68.36 -24.53
N PRO A 24 8.87 -69.71 -24.52
CA PRO A 24 8.45 -70.53 -23.39
C PRO A 24 9.38 -70.40 -22.17
N PRO A 25 8.90 -70.70 -20.94
CA PRO A 25 9.60 -70.40 -19.71
C PRO A 25 10.72 -71.40 -19.44
N THR A 26 11.94 -71.07 -19.85
CA THR A 26 13.13 -71.77 -19.36
C THR A 26 13.52 -71.24 -17.99
N ILE A 27 13.70 -72.19 -17.07
CA ILE A 27 14.23 -72.11 -15.71
C ILE A 27 15.24 -70.95 -15.55
N ARG A 28 14.94 -70.04 -14.60
CA ARG A 28 15.78 -68.88 -14.24
C ARG A 28 17.10 -69.34 -13.61
N THR A 29 18.10 -69.61 -14.43
CA THR A 29 19.49 -69.38 -14.04
C THR A 29 19.71 -67.86 -13.93
N PHE A 30 20.54 -67.40 -13.00
CA PHE A 30 20.93 -66.00 -12.94
C PHE A 30 21.70 -65.64 -14.22
N VAL A 31 20.98 -65.14 -15.23
CA VAL A 31 21.58 -64.75 -16.51
C VAL A 31 22.48 -63.55 -16.27
N THR A 32 23.79 -63.75 -16.40
CA THR A 32 24.78 -62.67 -16.45
C THR A 32 24.40 -61.69 -17.56
N ILE A 33 24.45 -60.39 -17.26
CA ILE A 33 24.13 -59.33 -18.22
C ILE A 33 25.00 -59.55 -19.47
N PRO A 34 24.40 -59.76 -20.66
CA PRO A 34 25.18 -60.04 -21.85
C PRO A 34 25.96 -58.79 -22.29
N PRO A 35 27.08 -58.96 -23.02
CA PRO A 35 27.89 -57.84 -23.52
C PRO A 35 27.14 -56.90 -24.44
N GLU A 36 26.06 -57.37 -25.07
CA GLU A 36 25.16 -56.57 -25.91
C GLU A 36 24.28 -55.60 -25.11
N SER A 37 24.10 -55.84 -23.81
CA SER A 37 23.30 -54.94 -22.98
C SER A 37 24.03 -53.62 -22.75
N PRO A 38 23.36 -52.46 -22.88
CA PRO A 38 23.96 -51.15 -22.55
C PRO A 38 24.33 -51.02 -21.06
N HIS A 39 23.87 -51.96 -20.24
CA HIS A 39 24.21 -52.05 -18.82
C HIS A 39 25.33 -53.04 -18.52
N TYR A 40 25.99 -53.61 -19.54
CA TYR A 40 27.14 -54.50 -19.37
C TYR A 40 28.30 -53.79 -18.65
N ILE A 41 28.59 -52.55 -19.05
CA ILE A 41 29.49 -51.65 -18.33
C ILE A 41 28.71 -50.38 -18.01
N ARG A 42 28.58 -50.05 -16.71
CA ARG A 42 27.86 -48.86 -16.26
C ARG A 42 28.82 -47.68 -16.16
N ILE A 43 28.80 -46.81 -17.16
CA ILE A 43 29.51 -45.53 -17.13
C ILE A 43 28.56 -44.49 -16.52
N PRO A 44 28.87 -43.89 -15.36
CA PRO A 44 28.03 -42.85 -14.78
C PRO A 44 28.12 -41.58 -15.62
N GLU A 45 26.97 -40.95 -15.87
CA GLU A 45 26.92 -39.66 -16.54
C GLU A 45 27.37 -38.51 -15.61
N PRO A 46 28.00 -37.46 -16.15
CA PRO A 46 28.31 -36.27 -15.37
C PRO A 46 27.02 -35.54 -14.93
N LYS A 47 27.10 -34.75 -13.87
CA LYS A 47 25.96 -33.95 -13.40
C LYS A 47 25.51 -32.98 -14.51
N GLN A 48 24.19 -32.81 -14.65
CA GLN A 48 23.56 -31.90 -15.64
C GLN A 48 23.83 -32.24 -17.13
N SER A 49 24.19 -33.48 -17.46
CA SER A 49 24.37 -34.00 -18.83
C SER A 49 23.11 -34.07 -19.72
N LYS A 50 21.92 -33.79 -19.16
CA LYS A 50 20.65 -34.28 -19.72
C LYS A 50 20.13 -33.44 -20.91
N GLY A 51 19.46 -34.15 -21.83
CA GLY A 51 18.76 -33.60 -23.00
C GLY A 51 17.38 -32.97 -22.71
N PRO A 52 16.46 -32.95 -23.71
CA PRO A 52 15.20 -32.22 -23.61
C PRO A 52 14.31 -32.71 -22.46
N PRO A 53 13.47 -31.83 -21.89
CA PRO A 53 12.61 -32.17 -20.76
C PRO A 53 11.60 -33.27 -21.14
N PRO A 54 11.24 -34.16 -20.20
CA PRO A 54 10.24 -35.19 -20.46
C PRO A 54 8.87 -34.56 -20.79
N PRO A 55 8.06 -35.20 -21.64
CA PRO A 55 6.75 -34.68 -22.01
C PRO A 55 5.81 -34.61 -20.80
N ARG A 56 4.89 -33.64 -20.82
CA ARG A 56 3.89 -33.45 -19.76
C ARG A 56 2.89 -34.61 -19.74
N ILE A 57 2.86 -35.36 -18.65
CA ILE A 57 1.90 -36.45 -18.43
C ILE A 57 0.53 -35.86 -18.01
N ARG A 58 -0.56 -36.33 -18.62
CA ARG A 58 -1.94 -35.90 -18.33
C ARG A 58 -2.60 -36.80 -17.27
N GLY A 59 -3.65 -36.29 -16.63
CA GLY A 59 -4.41 -37.01 -15.59
C GLY A 59 -3.85 -36.86 -14.18
N HIS A 60 -4.53 -37.45 -13.20
CA HIS A 60 -4.11 -37.50 -11.80
C HIS A 60 -4.49 -38.86 -11.18
N LEU A 61 -3.72 -39.30 -10.19
CA LEU A 61 -4.05 -40.46 -9.36
C LEU A 61 -4.80 -39.99 -8.11
N PRO A 62 -5.69 -40.81 -7.54
CA PRO A 62 -6.35 -40.48 -6.28
C PRO A 62 -5.32 -40.38 -5.15
N VAL A 63 -5.40 -39.30 -4.37
CA VAL A 63 -4.52 -39.09 -3.23
C VAL A 63 -4.94 -40.03 -2.09
N PRO A 64 -4.06 -40.90 -1.57
CA PRO A 64 -4.38 -41.77 -0.44
C PRO A 64 -4.78 -40.95 0.80
N ARG A 65 -5.77 -41.43 1.55
CA ARG A 65 -6.20 -40.77 2.80
C ARG A 65 -5.10 -40.81 3.86
N GLU A 66 -5.08 -39.80 4.70
CA GLU A 66 -4.20 -39.77 5.87
C GLU A 66 -4.79 -40.62 7.01
N ILE A 67 -4.03 -41.61 7.48
CA ILE A 67 -4.43 -42.50 8.58
C ILE A 67 -3.99 -41.93 9.94
N PHE A 68 -2.94 -41.10 9.95
CA PHE A 68 -2.38 -40.49 11.15
C PHE A 68 -2.42 -38.96 11.02
N PRO A 69 -3.55 -38.30 11.31
CA PRO A 69 -3.66 -36.86 11.12
C PRO A 69 -2.85 -36.05 12.14
N HIS A 70 -2.69 -36.56 13.37
CA HIS A 70 -1.99 -35.86 14.44
C HIS A 70 -0.64 -36.51 14.76
N ARG A 71 0.34 -35.72 15.25
CA ARG A 71 1.65 -36.25 15.67
C ARG A 71 1.51 -37.28 16.81
N THR A 72 0.54 -37.08 17.69
CA THR A 72 0.27 -37.94 18.84
C THR A 72 -0.60 -39.17 18.49
N SER A 73 -1.30 -39.18 17.35
CA SER A 73 -2.20 -40.30 17.01
C SER A 73 -1.44 -41.56 16.62
N GLY A 74 -0.31 -41.43 15.92
CA GLY A 74 0.55 -42.55 15.51
C GLY A 74 0.89 -43.54 16.63
N PRO A 75 1.59 -43.10 17.69
CA PRO A 75 2.03 -44.00 18.77
C PRO A 75 0.86 -44.67 19.51
N ARG A 76 -0.32 -44.04 19.55
CA ARG A 76 -1.52 -44.65 20.13
C ARG A 76 -2.03 -45.81 19.27
N LEU A 77 -2.13 -45.62 17.94
CA LEU A 77 -2.66 -46.64 17.03
C LEU A 77 -1.68 -47.81 16.82
N THR A 78 -0.38 -47.57 16.88
CA THR A 78 0.64 -48.63 16.76
C THR A 78 0.95 -49.33 18.09
N SER A 79 0.43 -48.83 19.22
CA SER A 79 0.69 -49.42 20.52
C SER A 79 0.17 -50.87 20.62
N PRO A 80 0.91 -51.78 21.29
CA PRO A 80 0.49 -53.17 21.44
C PRO A 80 -0.84 -53.28 22.20
N ALA A 81 -1.06 -52.41 23.19
CA ALA A 81 -2.32 -52.35 23.94
C ALA A 81 -3.53 -52.02 23.04
N HIS A 82 -3.36 -51.10 22.09
CA HIS A 82 -4.41 -50.78 21.13
C HIS A 82 -4.71 -51.95 20.20
N LEU A 83 -3.67 -52.60 19.67
CA LEU A 83 -3.82 -53.75 18.77
C LEU A 83 -4.52 -54.94 19.46
N ILE A 84 -4.18 -55.24 20.71
CA ILE A 84 -4.84 -56.29 21.50
C ILE A 84 -6.31 -55.93 21.78
N LYS A 85 -6.59 -54.65 22.06
CA LYS A 85 -7.95 -54.17 22.32
C LYS A 85 -8.83 -54.19 21.07
N THR A 86 -8.30 -53.80 19.91
CA THR A 86 -9.05 -53.73 18.65
C THR A 86 -9.26 -55.09 18.01
N MET A 87 -8.31 -56.02 18.17
CA MET A 87 -8.41 -57.38 17.63
C MET A 87 -8.18 -58.45 18.70
N PRO A 88 -9.14 -58.64 19.63
CA PRO A 88 -9.02 -59.66 20.66
C PRO A 88 -9.05 -61.07 20.08
N ILE A 89 -8.36 -61.98 20.76
CA ILE A 89 -8.40 -63.42 20.48
C ILE A 89 -9.69 -64.00 21.06
N SER A 90 -10.29 -64.99 20.38
CA SER A 90 -11.51 -65.62 20.87
C SER A 90 -11.28 -66.32 22.22
N ARG A 91 -12.31 -66.40 23.07
CA ARG A 91 -12.19 -67.05 24.40
C ARG A 91 -11.77 -68.52 24.30
N ALA A 92 -12.20 -69.22 23.26
CA ALA A 92 -11.87 -70.63 23.02
C ALA A 92 -10.41 -70.82 22.56
N GLU A 93 -9.94 -69.97 21.65
CA GLU A 93 -8.53 -69.95 21.18
C GLU A 93 -7.58 -69.55 22.32
N ARG A 94 -7.97 -68.57 23.14
CA ARG A 94 -7.21 -68.17 24.35
C ARG A 94 -7.12 -69.29 25.40
N ARG A 95 -8.13 -70.19 25.46
CA ARG A 95 -8.13 -71.38 26.32
C ARG A 95 -7.46 -72.60 25.66
N GLY A 96 -6.89 -72.45 24.46
CA GLY A 96 -6.22 -73.54 23.73
C GLY A 96 -7.16 -74.61 23.17
N ARG A 97 -8.48 -74.38 23.09
CA ARG A 97 -9.42 -75.38 22.56
C ARG A 97 -9.34 -75.48 21.03
N PRO A 98 -9.35 -76.69 20.44
CA PRO A 98 -9.36 -76.85 18.99
C PRO A 98 -10.64 -76.24 18.35
N PRO A 99 -10.62 -75.95 17.05
CA PRO A 99 -11.83 -75.48 16.35
C PRO A 99 -12.85 -76.62 16.30
N GLY A 100 -14.11 -76.34 16.67
CA GLY A 100 -15.18 -77.35 16.69
C GLY A 100 -15.70 -77.75 15.30
N SER A 101 -15.38 -76.98 14.25
CA SER A 101 -15.77 -77.25 12.87
C SER A 101 -14.73 -76.73 11.87
N ALA A 102 -14.76 -77.24 10.64
CA ALA A 102 -13.90 -76.77 9.56
C ALA A 102 -14.09 -75.26 9.26
N ALA A 103 -15.33 -74.77 9.31
CA ALA A 103 -15.63 -73.35 9.18
C ALA A 103 -15.01 -72.52 10.31
N ALA A 104 -15.07 -73.01 11.55
CA ALA A 104 -14.42 -72.34 12.69
C ALA A 104 -12.89 -72.31 12.55
N ALA A 105 -12.28 -73.34 11.96
CA ALA A 105 -10.85 -73.36 11.66
C ALA A 105 -10.47 -72.31 10.61
N LEU A 106 -11.25 -72.19 9.52
CA LEU A 106 -11.06 -71.18 8.49
C LEU A 106 -11.18 -69.76 9.07
N HIS A 107 -12.22 -69.48 9.85
CA HIS A 107 -12.38 -68.18 10.50
C HIS A 107 -11.24 -67.82 11.46
N ARG A 108 -10.68 -68.81 12.19
CA ARG A 108 -9.50 -68.58 13.03
C ARG A 108 -8.28 -68.22 12.18
N ARG A 109 -8.06 -68.90 11.06
CA ARG A 109 -6.96 -68.59 10.12
C ARG A 109 -7.11 -67.20 9.53
N ASP A 110 -8.31 -66.83 9.08
CA ASP A 110 -8.58 -65.50 8.52
C ASP A 110 -8.42 -64.40 9.58
N ALA A 111 -8.89 -64.63 10.80
CA ALA A 111 -8.69 -63.71 11.91
C ALA A 111 -7.21 -63.51 12.23
N ALA A 112 -6.42 -64.60 12.25
CA ALA A 112 -4.98 -64.52 12.43
C ALA A 112 -4.31 -63.69 11.32
N SER A 113 -4.65 -63.96 10.06
CA SER A 113 -4.14 -63.21 8.90
C SER A 113 -4.47 -61.71 8.98
N ARG A 114 -5.70 -61.36 9.34
CA ARG A 114 -6.13 -59.96 9.52
C ARG A 114 -5.39 -59.27 10.67
N ARG A 115 -5.18 -59.97 11.80
CA ARG A 115 -4.40 -59.46 12.92
C ARG A 115 -2.96 -59.14 12.51
N THR A 116 -2.30 -60.07 11.82
CA THR A 116 -0.93 -59.87 11.34
C THR A 116 -0.82 -58.78 10.28
N ALA A 117 -1.80 -58.67 9.38
CA ALA A 117 -1.82 -57.63 8.35
C ALA A 117 -2.08 -56.24 8.95
N LEU A 118 -2.97 -56.12 9.95
CA LEU A 118 -3.24 -54.86 10.62
C LEU A 118 -2.04 -54.39 11.44
N SER A 119 -1.41 -55.28 12.21
CA SER A 119 -0.26 -54.92 13.04
C SER A 119 0.93 -54.46 12.20
N THR A 120 1.30 -55.23 11.18
CA THR A 120 2.42 -54.90 10.28
C THR A 120 2.09 -53.70 9.38
N GLY A 121 0.83 -53.58 8.94
CA GLY A 121 0.34 -52.44 8.17
C GLY A 121 0.43 -51.13 8.95
N LEU A 122 -0.08 -51.07 10.18
CA LEU A 122 -0.03 -49.86 10.99
C LEU A 122 1.40 -49.47 11.37
N GLN A 123 2.25 -50.44 11.73
CA GLN A 123 3.66 -50.20 12.05
C GLN A 123 4.43 -49.64 10.84
N SER A 124 4.36 -50.31 9.69
CA SER A 124 5.07 -49.87 8.47
C SER A 124 4.58 -48.52 7.94
N LEU A 125 3.28 -48.23 8.00
CA LEU A 125 2.73 -46.93 7.60
C LEU A 125 3.18 -45.81 8.53
N TRP A 126 3.29 -46.09 9.83
CA TRP A 126 3.78 -45.12 10.81
C TRP A 126 5.27 -44.83 10.61
N GLU A 127 6.09 -45.85 10.39
CA GLU A 127 7.51 -45.69 10.05
C GLU A 127 7.70 -44.85 8.78
N ARG A 128 6.93 -45.13 7.72
CA ARG A 128 6.95 -44.33 6.49
C ARG A 128 6.61 -42.87 6.76
N LYS A 129 5.59 -42.61 7.58
CA LYS A 129 5.21 -41.24 7.96
C LYS A 129 6.36 -40.55 8.70
N GLN A 130 6.92 -41.18 9.72
CA GLN A 130 8.03 -40.60 10.49
C GLN A 130 9.25 -40.29 9.62
N ALA A 131 9.61 -41.19 8.69
CA ALA A 131 10.71 -40.97 7.76
C ALA A 131 10.43 -39.80 6.78
N ALA A 132 9.19 -39.69 6.29
CA ALA A 132 8.78 -38.59 5.43
C ALA A 132 8.79 -37.25 6.16
N ASP A 133 8.22 -37.20 7.37
CA ASP A 133 8.17 -36.00 8.22
C ASP A 133 9.59 -35.54 8.60
N ALA A 134 10.46 -36.47 9.01
CA ALA A 134 11.85 -36.16 9.37
C ALA A 134 12.65 -35.64 8.17
N ARG A 135 12.42 -36.19 6.97
CA ARG A 135 13.05 -35.68 5.73
C ARG A 135 12.56 -34.27 5.41
N ALA A 136 11.25 -34.05 5.49
CA ALA A 136 10.65 -32.75 5.21
C ALA A 136 11.14 -31.68 6.20
N SER A 137 11.16 -31.99 7.50
CA SER A 137 11.66 -31.06 8.53
C SER A 137 13.14 -30.76 8.35
N ARG A 138 13.96 -31.78 8.04
CA ARG A 138 15.39 -31.59 7.78
C ARG A 138 15.63 -30.69 6.57
N LEU A 139 14.95 -30.94 5.45
CA LEU A 139 15.09 -30.11 4.25
C LEU A 139 14.60 -28.68 4.49
N SER A 140 13.48 -28.51 5.20
CA SER A 140 12.96 -27.20 5.56
C SER A 140 13.92 -26.43 6.47
N ALA A 141 14.55 -27.09 7.43
CA ALA A 141 15.54 -26.47 8.31
C ALA A 141 16.76 -26.03 7.51
N LEU A 142 17.35 -26.93 6.71
CA LEU A 142 18.51 -26.62 5.87
C LEU A 142 18.24 -25.46 4.91
N GLN A 143 17.07 -25.44 4.27
CA GLN A 143 16.68 -24.33 3.39
C GLN A 143 16.47 -23.03 4.17
N GLY A 144 15.85 -23.11 5.35
CA GLY A 144 15.63 -21.95 6.22
C GLY A 144 16.95 -21.34 6.68
N ASP A 145 17.88 -22.17 7.10
CA ASP A 145 19.21 -21.77 7.56
C ASP A 145 20.02 -21.16 6.41
N ALA A 146 20.02 -21.79 5.22
CA ALA A 146 20.70 -21.26 4.04
C ALA A 146 20.11 -19.91 3.60
N ASN A 147 18.79 -19.79 3.56
CA ASN A 147 18.12 -18.53 3.20
C ASN A 147 18.42 -17.43 4.23
N ARG A 148 18.40 -17.77 5.53
CA ARG A 148 18.73 -16.83 6.60
C ARG A 148 20.18 -16.38 6.52
N ALA A 149 21.10 -17.32 6.29
CA ALA A 149 22.52 -17.02 6.13
C ALA A 149 22.76 -16.10 4.92
N ALA A 150 22.10 -16.34 3.80
CA ALA A 150 22.19 -15.47 2.63
C ALA A 150 21.59 -14.07 2.87
N ALA A 151 20.46 -13.97 3.59
CA ALA A 151 19.82 -12.69 3.89
C ALA A 151 20.61 -11.83 4.88
N LEU A 152 21.39 -12.45 5.77
CA LEU A 152 22.25 -11.78 6.74
C LEU A 152 23.72 -11.70 6.28
N ALA A 153 24.02 -12.20 5.09
CA ALA A 153 25.37 -12.15 4.56
C ALA A 153 25.77 -10.68 4.34
N PRO A 154 27.02 -10.30 4.65
CA PRO A 154 27.51 -8.98 4.31
C PRO A 154 27.60 -8.82 2.80
N ASP A 155 27.50 -7.58 2.33
CA ASP A 155 27.74 -7.21 0.94
C ASP A 155 29.16 -7.62 0.51
N ALA A 156 29.34 -7.87 -0.79
CA ALA A 156 30.63 -8.21 -1.36
C ALA A 156 31.60 -7.01 -1.29
N LEU A 157 32.90 -7.28 -1.14
CA LEU A 157 33.90 -6.22 -0.93
C LEU A 157 34.08 -5.31 -2.15
N ASP A 158 34.00 -5.88 -3.35
CA ASP A 158 33.99 -5.16 -4.62
C ASP A 158 32.80 -4.20 -4.72
N ASP A 159 31.59 -4.64 -4.33
CA ASP A 159 30.41 -3.77 -4.28
C ASP A 159 30.61 -2.62 -3.27
N VAL A 160 31.17 -2.92 -2.09
CA VAL A 160 31.41 -1.91 -1.05
C VAL A 160 32.41 -0.85 -1.50
N LEU A 161 33.45 -1.24 -2.26
CA LEU A 161 34.52 -0.34 -2.71
C LEU A 161 34.17 0.44 -3.98
N THR A 162 33.29 -0.10 -4.83
CA THR A 162 32.94 0.52 -6.12
C THR A 162 31.65 1.33 -6.09
N ARG A 163 30.78 1.13 -5.09
CA ARG A 163 29.53 1.89 -4.96
C ARG A 163 29.77 3.38 -4.71
N GLY A 164 28.86 4.21 -5.23
CA GLY A 164 28.86 5.64 -4.97
C GLY A 164 28.69 5.97 -3.48
N THR A 165 29.20 7.12 -3.05
CA THR A 165 29.11 7.56 -1.66
C THR A 165 27.76 8.24 -1.38
N VAL A 166 27.05 7.77 -0.36
CA VAL A 166 25.86 8.44 0.19
C VAL A 166 26.18 8.84 1.63
N ARG A 167 25.96 10.11 1.97
CA ARG A 167 26.21 10.61 3.33
C ARG A 167 25.25 9.95 4.32
N LEU A 168 25.77 9.55 5.48
CA LEU A 168 24.98 8.93 6.56
C LEU A 168 23.82 9.83 7.00
N SER A 169 24.00 11.15 6.99
CA SER A 169 22.97 12.13 7.33
C SER A 169 21.74 12.05 6.41
N THR A 170 21.91 11.60 5.16
CA THR A 170 20.82 11.44 4.21
C THR A 170 20.25 10.02 4.22
N ALA A 171 21.10 9.00 4.39
CA ALA A 171 20.67 7.60 4.33
C ALA A 171 20.05 7.08 5.65
N ALA A 172 20.59 7.48 6.80
CA ALA A 172 20.23 6.90 8.10
C ALA A 172 19.23 7.75 8.90
N VAL A 173 19.18 9.07 8.68
CA VAL A 173 18.28 9.97 9.40
C VAL A 173 16.91 9.97 8.73
N THR A 174 16.11 8.95 9.03
CA THR A 174 14.74 8.81 8.51
C THR A 174 13.69 9.39 9.45
N ALA A 175 13.98 9.44 10.75
CA ALA A 175 13.08 9.96 11.75
C ALA A 175 13.10 11.50 11.76
N VAL A 176 11.92 12.11 11.62
CA VAL A 176 11.74 13.57 11.79
C VAL A 176 11.33 13.84 13.23
N VAL A 177 12.24 14.40 14.01
CA VAL A 177 12.00 14.77 15.41
C VAL A 177 11.29 16.12 15.46
N ALA A 178 10.39 16.29 16.44
CA ALA A 178 9.74 17.57 16.67
C ALA A 178 10.78 18.62 17.06
N ASP A 179 10.58 19.83 16.52
CA ASP A 179 11.49 20.93 16.77
C ASP A 179 11.51 21.33 18.26
N PRO A 180 12.69 21.42 18.91
CA PRO A 180 12.79 21.83 20.31
C PRO A 180 12.17 23.21 20.58
N GLU A 181 12.28 24.13 19.63
CA GLU A 181 11.84 25.53 19.80
C GLU A 181 10.41 25.78 19.29
N ARG A 182 9.64 24.70 19.06
CA ARG A 182 8.29 24.80 18.46
C ARG A 182 7.34 25.72 19.21
N PHE A 183 7.44 25.74 20.55
CA PHE A 183 6.54 26.53 21.38
C PHE A 183 6.87 28.03 21.30
N GLU A 184 8.15 28.37 21.41
CA GLU A 184 8.63 29.75 21.30
C GLU A 184 8.29 30.34 19.92
N ARG A 185 8.51 29.56 18.85
CA ARG A 185 8.12 30.00 17.49
C ARG A 185 6.63 30.17 17.32
N ALA A 186 5.81 29.32 17.95
CA ALA A 186 4.36 29.45 17.88
C ALA A 186 3.88 30.73 18.59
N GLU A 187 4.49 31.10 19.72
CA GLU A 187 4.19 32.35 20.42
C GLU A 187 4.62 33.57 19.62
N ALA A 188 5.84 33.58 19.07
CA ALA A 188 6.32 34.65 18.20
C ALA A 188 5.45 34.79 16.93
N ALA A 189 5.00 33.68 16.35
CA ALA A 189 4.06 33.70 15.22
C ALA A 189 2.70 34.30 15.61
N ARG A 190 2.18 33.97 16.80
CA ARG A 190 0.92 34.51 17.33
C ARG A 190 0.97 36.02 17.49
N GLN A 191 2.07 36.56 18.04
CA GLN A 191 2.27 37.99 18.20
C GLN A 191 2.32 38.72 16.85
N ARG A 192 3.08 38.20 15.89
CA ARG A 192 3.13 38.75 14.52
C ARG A 192 1.76 38.74 13.85
N HIS A 193 1.03 37.64 14.00
CA HIS A 193 -0.31 37.53 13.46
C HIS A 193 -1.28 38.53 14.10
N ALA A 194 -1.21 38.73 15.42
CA ALA A 194 -2.01 39.74 16.13
C ALA A 194 -1.73 41.15 15.62
N GLY A 195 -0.46 41.49 15.32
CA GLY A 195 -0.10 42.77 14.70
C GLY A 195 -0.73 42.99 13.32
N ILE A 196 -0.71 41.96 12.46
CA ILE A 196 -1.36 42.03 11.13
C ILE A 196 -2.88 42.19 11.26
N VAL A 197 -3.50 41.47 12.19
CA VAL A 197 -4.95 41.59 12.46
C VAL A 197 -5.29 42.98 12.99
N GLY A 198 -4.46 43.53 13.89
CA GLY A 198 -4.56 44.89 14.39
C GLY A 198 -4.52 45.92 13.26
N ALA A 199 -3.50 45.86 12.40
CA ALA A 199 -3.38 46.76 11.25
C ALA A 199 -4.59 46.70 10.30
N LYS A 200 -5.13 45.48 10.05
CA LYS A 200 -6.36 45.32 9.27
C LYS A 200 -7.58 45.92 9.97
N ALA A 201 -7.63 45.88 11.30
CA ALA A 201 -8.71 46.47 12.07
C ALA A 201 -8.65 48.01 12.02
N GLU A 202 -7.46 48.60 12.14
CA GLU A 202 -7.28 50.05 11.99
C GLU A 202 -7.68 50.51 10.58
N ALA A 203 -7.19 49.84 9.52
CA ALA A 203 -7.58 50.17 8.15
C ALA A 203 -9.11 50.10 7.92
N ARG A 204 -9.81 49.17 8.58
CA ARG A 204 -11.29 49.13 8.55
C ARG A 204 -11.91 50.30 9.29
N ARG A 205 -11.35 50.72 10.43
CA ARG A 205 -11.82 51.89 11.18
C ARG A 205 -11.64 53.17 10.38
N ASP A 206 -10.49 53.34 9.72
CA ASP A 206 -10.22 54.50 8.86
C ASP A 206 -11.24 54.60 7.71
N ALA A 207 -11.54 53.47 7.06
CA ALA A 207 -12.55 53.41 6.01
C ALA A 207 -13.96 53.77 6.53
N LEU A 208 -14.32 53.33 7.74
CA LEU A 208 -15.58 53.69 8.39
C LEU A 208 -15.63 55.17 8.76
N ALA A 209 -14.54 55.74 9.26
CA ALA A 209 -14.44 57.16 9.58
C ALA A 209 -14.60 58.03 8.30
N GLN A 210 -14.01 57.60 7.18
CA GLN A 210 -14.21 58.25 5.89
C GLN A 210 -15.68 58.19 5.46
N LEU A 211 -16.33 57.04 5.62
CA LEU A 211 -17.76 56.90 5.30
C LEU A 211 -18.62 57.81 6.18
N TYR A 212 -18.29 57.93 7.47
CA TYR A 212 -19.01 58.79 8.41
C TYR A 212 -18.97 60.26 8.00
N VAL A 213 -17.80 60.77 7.57
CA VAL A 213 -17.69 62.14 7.07
C VAL A 213 -18.45 62.32 5.75
N ALA A 214 -18.40 61.35 4.84
CA ALA A 214 -19.15 61.41 3.59
C ALA A 214 -20.67 61.29 3.77
N ALA A 215 -21.12 60.69 4.88
CA ALA A 215 -22.54 60.48 5.15
C ALA A 215 -23.33 61.79 5.35
N SER A 216 -22.67 62.93 5.58
CA SER A 216 -23.34 64.24 5.62
C SER A 216 -23.95 64.66 4.28
N GLU A 217 -23.49 64.07 3.17
CA GLU A 217 -24.04 64.34 1.84
C GLU A 217 -25.10 63.31 1.42
N PHE A 218 -25.32 62.27 2.24
CA PHE A 218 -26.33 61.25 1.95
C PHE A 218 -27.72 61.80 2.27
N ILE A 219 -28.67 61.48 1.41
CA ILE A 219 -30.08 61.79 1.61
C ILE A 219 -30.68 60.57 2.31
N VAL A 220 -31.08 60.72 3.56
CA VAL A 220 -31.63 59.62 4.35
C VAL A 220 -33.14 59.73 4.46
N ASP A 221 -33.66 60.95 4.58
CA ASP A 221 -35.08 61.22 4.80
C ASP A 221 -35.77 61.79 3.54
N GLU A 222 -37.08 61.57 3.44
CA GLU A 222 -37.90 62.09 2.33
C GLU A 222 -37.95 63.63 2.30
N ALA A 223 -37.83 64.27 3.47
CA ALA A 223 -37.77 65.73 3.58
C ALA A 223 -36.50 66.31 2.95
N GLU A 224 -35.34 65.72 3.25
CA GLU A 224 -34.05 66.09 2.65
C GLU A 224 -34.06 65.86 1.14
N LEU A 225 -34.71 64.78 0.69
CA LEU A 225 -34.89 64.48 -0.73
C LEU A 225 -35.68 65.59 -1.43
N ALA A 226 -36.82 66.00 -0.87
CA ALA A 226 -37.66 67.03 -1.46
C ALA A 226 -36.92 68.38 -1.56
N GLU A 227 -36.19 68.77 -0.51
CA GLU A 227 -35.36 69.98 -0.52
C GLU A 227 -34.26 69.90 -1.58
N ARG A 228 -33.56 68.76 -1.67
CA ARG A 228 -32.49 68.58 -2.64
C ARG A 228 -33.01 68.58 -4.08
N VAL A 229 -34.18 67.96 -4.30
CA VAL A 229 -34.87 67.95 -5.60
C VAL A 229 -35.28 69.36 -5.99
N ALA A 230 -35.92 70.12 -5.11
CA ALA A 230 -36.26 71.51 -5.39
C ALA A 230 -35.01 72.30 -5.82
N ARG A 231 -33.92 72.21 -5.05
CA ARG A 231 -32.67 72.94 -5.32
C ARG A 231 -31.95 72.54 -6.62
N LEU A 232 -32.01 71.27 -7.02
CA LEU A 232 -31.29 70.76 -8.21
C LEU A 232 -32.14 70.80 -9.48
N PHE A 233 -33.46 70.66 -9.36
CA PHE A 233 -34.40 70.62 -10.50
C PHE A 233 -35.07 71.97 -10.78
N ASP A 234 -34.53 73.07 -10.25
CA ASP A 234 -34.94 74.42 -10.63
C ASP A 234 -34.63 74.69 -12.11
N PRO A 235 -35.55 75.35 -12.86
CA PRO A 235 -35.35 75.63 -14.30
C PRO A 235 -34.13 76.52 -14.58
N GLU A 236 -33.64 77.25 -13.58
CA GLU A 236 -32.44 78.09 -13.68
C GLU A 236 -31.14 77.39 -13.22
N HIS A 237 -31.20 76.17 -12.71
CA HIS A 237 -30.06 75.48 -12.08
C HIS A 237 -28.86 75.28 -13.04
N HIS A 238 -29.13 75.06 -14.32
CA HIS A 238 -28.11 74.87 -15.36
C HIS A 238 -27.86 76.13 -16.21
N ALA A 239 -28.38 77.29 -15.81
CA ALA A 239 -28.24 78.51 -16.60
C ALA A 239 -26.78 79.03 -16.58
N TYR A 240 -26.09 78.92 -17.72
CA TYR A 240 -24.74 79.46 -17.89
C TYR A 240 -24.77 80.92 -18.37
N ARG A 241 -24.20 81.84 -17.57
CA ARG A 241 -24.01 83.28 -17.88
C ARG A 241 -25.21 83.95 -18.57
N LYS A 242 -26.23 84.38 -17.82
CA LYS A 242 -27.28 85.38 -18.18
C LYS A 242 -27.84 85.32 -19.64
N THR A 243 -27.74 84.19 -20.31
CA THR A 243 -28.19 84.00 -21.69
C THR A 243 -29.00 82.71 -21.70
N GLN A 244 -30.25 82.79 -22.15
CA GLN A 244 -31.26 81.73 -22.00
C GLN A 244 -31.03 80.46 -22.84
N ALA A 245 -29.81 80.23 -23.34
CA ALA A 245 -29.53 79.19 -24.33
C ALA A 245 -28.94 77.88 -23.73
N GLY A 246 -28.68 77.82 -22.42
CA GLY A 246 -28.11 76.64 -21.77
C GLY A 246 -29.08 75.98 -20.80
N GLN A 247 -29.82 74.96 -21.24
CA GLN A 247 -30.72 74.15 -20.40
C GLN A 247 -30.10 72.79 -20.00
N ASN A 248 -28.79 72.60 -20.18
CA ASN A 248 -28.14 71.30 -19.99
C ASN A 248 -26.82 71.40 -19.22
N ILE A 249 -26.42 70.29 -18.59
CA ILE A 249 -25.17 70.22 -17.82
C ILE A 249 -23.92 70.50 -18.68
N TRP A 250 -23.97 70.19 -19.98
CA TRP A 250 -22.88 70.39 -20.94
C TRP A 250 -22.61 71.86 -21.23
N THR A 251 -23.63 72.71 -21.19
CA THR A 251 -23.48 74.17 -21.32
C THR A 251 -23.06 74.82 -20.01
N ALA A 252 -23.48 74.28 -18.85
CA ALA A 252 -23.16 74.78 -17.52
C ALA A 252 -21.74 74.42 -17.03
N GLN A 253 -21.36 73.15 -17.16
CA GLN A 253 -20.12 72.58 -16.60
C GLN A 253 -19.13 72.13 -17.68
N GLY A 254 -19.53 72.19 -18.96
CA GLY A 254 -18.69 71.79 -20.09
C GLY A 254 -18.76 70.30 -20.40
N VAL A 255 -17.88 69.87 -21.31
CA VAL A 255 -17.73 68.45 -21.68
C VAL A 255 -17.13 67.70 -20.48
N PRO A 256 -17.63 66.51 -20.11
CA PRO A 256 -17.06 65.67 -19.07
C PRO A 256 -15.59 65.41 -19.35
N ILE A 257 -14.85 65.23 -18.26
CA ILE A 257 -13.39 65.18 -18.33
C ILE A 257 -12.92 64.06 -19.26
N SER A 258 -12.20 64.44 -20.32
CA SER A 258 -11.69 63.50 -21.32
C SER A 258 -10.32 62.95 -20.94
N VAL A 259 -9.92 61.82 -21.56
CA VAL A 259 -8.56 61.25 -21.40
C VAL A 259 -7.48 62.25 -21.80
N ILE A 260 -7.75 63.12 -22.79
CA ILE A 260 -6.84 64.16 -23.24
C ILE A 260 -6.68 65.25 -22.15
N GLN A 261 -7.75 65.61 -21.46
CA GLN A 261 -7.71 66.59 -20.36
C GLN A 261 -7.01 66.02 -19.12
N THR A 262 -7.35 64.80 -18.69
CA THR A 262 -6.66 64.14 -17.57
C THR A 262 -5.16 63.98 -17.83
N ARG A 263 -4.75 63.65 -19.07
CA ARG A 263 -3.33 63.59 -19.47
C ARG A 263 -2.66 64.96 -19.47
N ARG A 264 -3.34 66.01 -19.95
CA ARG A 264 -2.85 67.39 -19.88
C ARG A 264 -2.66 67.85 -18.43
N GLU A 265 -3.59 67.53 -17.53
CA GLU A 265 -3.52 67.84 -16.10
C GLU A 265 -2.48 66.99 -15.33
N ALA A 266 -2.08 65.85 -15.88
CA ALA A 266 -0.99 65.03 -15.34
C ALA A 266 0.39 65.50 -15.84
N GLY A 267 0.48 66.03 -17.07
CA GLY A 267 1.72 66.54 -17.68
C GLY A 267 2.06 68.00 -17.35
N ASP A 268 1.07 68.89 -17.23
CA ASP A 268 1.25 70.31 -16.86
C ASP A 268 1.31 70.46 -15.33
N LEU A 269 2.45 70.10 -14.73
CA LEU A 269 2.73 70.35 -13.29
C LEU A 269 2.91 71.84 -12.95
N SER A 270 2.94 72.74 -13.94
CA SER A 270 3.40 74.14 -13.80
C SER A 270 2.31 75.23 -13.85
N LYS A 271 1.03 74.89 -14.09
CA LYS A 271 -0.05 75.91 -14.11
C LYS A 271 -0.48 76.28 -12.68
N ALA A 272 -0.05 77.47 -12.24
CA ALA A 272 -0.11 77.95 -10.87
C ALA A 272 -1.51 78.02 -10.20
N LYS A 273 -2.61 78.20 -10.94
CA LYS A 273 -3.94 78.43 -10.34
C LYS A 273 -4.64 77.17 -9.80
N GLY A 274 -4.44 76.00 -10.41
CA GLY A 274 -5.01 74.72 -9.93
C GLY A 274 -4.04 73.88 -9.11
N LEU A 275 -2.75 74.21 -9.17
CA LEU A 275 -1.70 73.48 -8.47
C LEU A 275 -1.82 73.65 -6.95
N VAL A 276 -2.06 74.87 -6.46
CA VAL A 276 -2.13 75.17 -5.02
C VAL A 276 -3.29 74.44 -4.33
N THR A 277 -4.47 74.37 -4.94
CA THR A 277 -5.62 73.64 -4.40
C THR A 277 -5.40 72.13 -4.44
N ARG A 278 -4.73 71.61 -5.47
CA ARG A 278 -4.39 70.19 -5.57
C ARG A 278 -3.31 69.78 -4.56
N THR A 279 -2.29 70.61 -4.36
CA THR A 279 -1.21 70.32 -3.39
C THR A 279 -1.73 70.39 -1.96
N THR A 280 -2.55 71.39 -1.62
CA THR A 280 -3.20 71.48 -0.30
C THR A 280 -4.10 70.28 -0.03
N ASN A 281 -4.92 69.85 -0.99
CA ASN A 281 -5.74 68.63 -0.86
C ASN A 281 -4.90 67.36 -0.70
N ARG A 282 -3.76 67.25 -1.40
CA ARG A 282 -2.83 66.11 -1.24
C ARG A 282 -2.13 66.12 0.11
N GLN A 283 -1.67 67.29 0.56
CA GLN A 283 -1.06 67.47 1.88
C GLN A 283 -2.07 67.10 2.98
N LYS A 284 -3.32 67.54 2.84
CA LYS A 284 -4.42 67.16 3.73
C LYS A 284 -4.63 65.65 3.75
N LYS A 285 -4.74 64.99 2.58
CA LYS A 285 -4.90 63.52 2.51
C LYS A 285 -3.74 62.76 3.15
N VAL A 286 -2.50 63.18 2.90
CA VAL A 286 -1.31 62.55 3.52
C VAL A 286 -1.33 62.75 5.04
N ALA A 287 -1.71 63.94 5.51
CA ALA A 287 -1.85 64.20 6.94
C ALA A 287 -2.95 63.33 7.57
N GLU A 288 -4.10 63.20 6.92
CA GLU A 288 -5.22 62.34 7.37
C GLU A 288 -4.81 60.85 7.45
N GLU A 289 -4.19 60.31 6.39
CA GLU A 289 -3.75 58.91 6.34
C GLU A 289 -2.66 58.61 7.38
N LEU A 290 -1.78 59.57 7.67
CA LEU A 290 -0.69 59.38 8.64
C LEU A 290 -1.13 59.58 10.10
N THR A 291 -2.13 60.43 10.34
CA THR A 291 -2.65 60.72 11.69
C THR A 291 -3.85 59.86 12.07
N GLY A 292 -4.48 59.15 11.12
CA GLY A 292 -5.65 58.29 11.36
C GLY A 292 -6.95 59.06 11.63
N GLY A 293 -6.97 60.37 11.36
CA GLY A 293 -8.10 61.26 11.61
C GLY A 293 -8.55 62.01 10.36
N LYS A 294 -9.82 62.41 10.31
CA LYS A 294 -10.35 63.32 9.28
C LYS A 294 -10.26 64.76 9.77
N LEU A 295 -9.44 65.57 9.10
CA LEU A 295 -9.23 67.01 9.32
C LEU A 295 -10.14 67.85 8.41
#